data_AF-A0A4Y1RWD0-F1
#
_entry.id   AF-A0A4Y1RWD0-F1
#
_cell.length_a   1.000
_cell.length_b   1.000
_cell.length_c   1.000
_cell.angle_alpha   90.00
_cell.angle_beta   90.00
_cell.angle_gamma   90.00
#
_symmetry.space_group_name_H-M   'P 1'
#
loop_
_entity.id
_entity.type
_entity.pdbx_description
1 polymer ?
#
loop_
_entity_poly.entity_id
_entity_poly.type
_entity_poly.pdbx_seq_one_letter_code
_entity_poly.pdbx_strand_id
1 'polypeptide(L)'
;MGTSAHNVFASFDIFKGKAALSLDPVLPTFTKLESGNLVVSRRGVVMLKFTPAIGEHKYDWEKKQVFALSATEVGSLISLGPKDSCEFFHDPSMKSSNAGQVRKSLSIKCHADGSGYLVSLAVVNNLLKTKENFIVPVTAAEFAVMKTACSFVLPHIMGWDRLMSNMPTVVGGQQSKVVPQLLDEWDR
;
A
#
# COMPACT_ATOMS: atom_id res chain seq x y z
N MET A 1 -2.59 26.04 20.71
CA MET A 1 -3.81 25.85 19.88
C MET A 1 -3.52 24.74 18.90
N GLY A 2 -4.16 23.57 19.04
CA GLY A 2 -3.92 22.43 18.18
C GLY A 2 -4.66 22.59 16.86
N THR A 3 -3.94 22.62 15.74
CA THR A 3 -4.55 22.48 14.41
C THR A 3 -5.17 21.09 14.35
N SER A 4 -6.50 20.99 14.34
CA SER A 4 -7.18 19.75 13.99
C SER A 4 -6.83 19.45 12.54
N ALA A 5 -5.87 18.56 12.32
CA ALA A 5 -5.57 18.07 10.99
C ALA A 5 -6.83 17.35 10.49
N HIS A 6 -7.46 17.90 9.44
CA HIS A 6 -8.59 17.24 8.80
C HIS A 6 -8.14 15.91 8.21
N ASN A 7 -8.93 14.86 8.42
CA ASN A 7 -8.71 13.59 7.74
C ASN A 7 -9.12 13.74 6.28
N VAL A 8 -8.17 13.55 5.36
CA VAL A 8 -8.42 13.54 3.92
C VAL A 8 -8.46 12.08 3.45
N PHE A 9 -9.52 11.72 2.73
CA PHE A 9 -9.69 10.42 2.10
C PHE A 9 -9.63 10.61 0.58
N ALA A 10 -8.63 10.02 -0.06
CA ALA A 10 -8.37 10.20 -1.48
C ALA A 10 -7.93 8.86 -2.11
N SER A 11 -8.91 7.98 -2.35
CA SER A 11 -8.70 6.71 -3.06
C SER A 11 -8.52 6.95 -4.57
N PHE A 12 -7.73 6.09 -5.20
CA PHE A 12 -7.79 5.89 -6.65
C PHE A 12 -8.65 4.66 -6.93
N ASP A 13 -9.74 4.85 -7.66
CA ASP A 13 -10.77 3.82 -7.88
C ASP A 13 -10.90 3.43 -9.36
N ILE A 14 -10.94 2.13 -9.63
CA ILE A 14 -11.17 1.53 -10.94
C ILE A 14 -12.47 0.74 -10.90
N PHE A 15 -13.41 1.09 -11.76
CA PHE A 15 -14.75 0.47 -11.82
C PHE A 15 -14.88 -0.40 -13.08
N LYS A 16 -15.18 -1.70 -12.91
CA LYS A 16 -15.36 -2.66 -14.01
C LYS A 16 -16.63 -3.49 -13.80
N GLY A 17 -17.11 -4.13 -14.86
CA GLY A 17 -18.43 -4.78 -14.87
C GLY A 17 -18.67 -5.85 -13.80
N LYS A 18 -17.63 -6.48 -13.23
CA LYS A 18 -17.77 -7.52 -12.19
C LYS A 18 -17.33 -7.06 -10.79
N ALA A 19 -16.42 -6.10 -10.71
CA ALA A 19 -15.89 -5.61 -9.45
C ALA A 19 -15.19 -4.26 -9.64
N ALA A 20 -15.10 -3.50 -8.54
CA ALA A 20 -14.26 -2.31 -8.43
C ALA A 20 -12.98 -2.64 -7.66
N LEU A 21 -11.92 -1.89 -7.95
CA LEU A 21 -10.65 -1.91 -7.24
C LEU A 21 -10.31 -0.51 -6.74
N SER A 22 -10.12 -0.35 -5.44
CA SER A 22 -9.63 0.88 -4.81
C SER A 22 -8.18 0.71 -4.36
N LEU A 23 -7.38 1.77 -4.50
CA LEU A 23 -6.01 1.89 -4.01
C LEU A 23 -5.95 3.06 -3.02
N ASP A 24 -5.66 2.76 -1.74
CA ASP A 24 -5.60 3.75 -0.67
C ASP A 24 -4.25 3.71 0.06
N PRO A 25 -3.53 4.84 0.21
CA PRO A 25 -2.37 4.89 1.10
C PRO A 25 -2.82 4.86 2.57
N VAL A 26 -2.19 4.01 3.39
CA VAL A 26 -2.35 3.98 4.84
C VAL A 26 -1.01 4.33 5.47
N LEU A 27 -0.92 5.53 6.04
CA LEU A 27 0.31 6.06 6.61
C LEU A 27 0.77 5.25 7.86
N PRO A 28 2.09 5.25 8.14
CA PRO A 28 2.64 4.66 9.36
C PRO A 28 2.13 5.41 10.59
N THR A 29 2.17 4.73 11.74
CA THR A 29 2.01 5.37 13.04
C THR A 29 3.35 5.49 13.73
N PHE A 30 3.44 6.45 14.65
CA PHE A 30 4.65 6.74 15.40
C PHE A 30 4.38 6.67 16.89
N THR A 31 5.36 6.20 17.66
CA THR A 31 5.39 6.28 19.11
C THR A 31 6.45 7.29 19.53
N LYS A 32 6.14 8.12 20.52
CA LYS A 32 7.08 9.07 21.11
C LYS A 32 7.91 8.37 22.18
N LEU A 33 9.23 8.44 22.06
CA LEU A 33 10.20 7.95 23.04
C LEU A 33 10.34 8.95 24.19
N GLU A 34 10.91 8.49 25.31
CA GLU A 34 11.21 9.35 26.48
C GLU A 34 12.13 10.52 26.12
N SER A 35 13.04 10.32 25.17
CA SER A 35 13.92 11.36 24.61
C SER A 35 13.18 12.44 23.82
N GLY A 36 11.88 12.27 23.59
CA GLY A 36 11.07 13.16 22.75
C GLY A 36 11.05 12.81 21.27
N ASN A 37 11.94 11.91 20.82
CA ASN A 37 12.01 11.46 19.42
C ASN A 37 10.82 10.57 19.04
N LEU A 38 10.49 10.53 17.75
CA LEU A 38 9.46 9.67 17.19
C LEU A 38 10.10 8.45 16.50
N VAL A 39 9.53 7.27 16.75
CA VAL A 39 9.90 6.03 16.05
C VAL A 39 8.66 5.42 15.40
N VAL A 40 8.82 4.85 14.20
CA VAL A 40 7.73 4.13 13.52
C VAL A 40 7.30 2.94 14.37
N SER A 41 6.03 2.90 14.78
CA SER A 41 5.44 1.82 15.58
C SER A 41 4.66 0.81 14.74
N ARG A 42 3.97 1.30 13.72
CA ARG A 42 3.33 0.48 12.68
C ARG A 42 3.75 1.02 11.33
N ARG A 43 4.28 0.15 10.47
CA ARG A 43 4.60 0.50 9.08
C ARG A 43 3.33 0.87 8.33
N GLY A 44 3.45 1.81 7.39
CA GLY A 44 2.39 2.11 6.44
C GLY A 44 2.26 0.99 5.40
N VAL A 45 1.14 1.01 4.69
CA VAL A 45 0.82 0.06 3.61
C VAL A 45 0.05 0.79 2.51
N VAL A 46 -0.02 0.18 1.33
CA VAL A 46 -1.03 0.54 0.33
C VAL A 46 -2.15 -0.49 0.42
N MET A 47 -3.35 -0.04 0.79
CA MET A 47 -4.53 -0.90 0.91
C MET A 47 -5.22 -1.04 -0.44
N LEU A 48 -5.38 -2.27 -0.90
CA LEU A 48 -6.26 -2.61 -2.01
C LEU A 48 -7.62 -3.03 -1.47
N LYS A 49 -8.70 -2.54 -2.08
CA LYS A 49 -10.08 -2.96 -1.76
C LYS A 49 -10.75 -3.47 -3.03
N PHE A 50 -11.27 -4.67 -2.99
CA PHE A 50 -12.04 -5.29 -4.08
C PHE A 50 -13.50 -5.32 -3.69
N THR A 51 -14.35 -4.64 -4.45
CA THR A 51 -15.79 -4.52 -4.15
C THR A 51 -16.59 -5.18 -5.27
N PRO A 52 -17.44 -6.18 -4.99
CA PRO A 52 -18.20 -6.87 -6.04
C PRO A 52 -19.27 -5.96 -6.64
N ALA A 53 -19.51 -6.10 -7.94
CA ALA A 53 -20.65 -5.46 -8.60
C ALA A 53 -21.96 -6.16 -8.21
N ILE A 54 -23.02 -5.38 -8.02
CA ILE A 54 -24.39 -5.84 -7.74
C ILE A 54 -25.40 -5.36 -8.80
N GLY A 55 -24.89 -4.73 -9.86
CA GLY A 55 -25.67 -4.22 -10.98
C GLY A 55 -24.81 -3.32 -11.84
N GLU A 56 -25.39 -2.83 -12.92
CA GLU A 56 -24.73 -1.88 -13.79
C GLU A 56 -24.36 -0.61 -13.01
N HIS A 57 -23.06 -0.30 -12.97
CA HIS A 57 -22.49 0.82 -12.20
C HIS A 57 -22.83 0.83 -10.69
N LYS A 58 -23.16 -0.33 -10.09
CA LYS A 58 -23.45 -0.47 -8.65
C LYS A 58 -22.56 -1.53 -8.00
N TYR A 59 -22.04 -1.21 -6.82
CA TYR A 59 -21.08 -2.05 -6.11
C TYR A 59 -21.48 -2.19 -4.63
N ASP A 60 -21.29 -3.38 -4.06
CA ASP A 60 -21.63 -3.70 -2.67
C ASP A 60 -20.43 -3.50 -1.75
N TRP A 61 -20.29 -2.28 -1.22
CA TRP A 61 -19.19 -1.88 -0.33
C TRP A 61 -19.14 -2.63 1.00
N GLU A 62 -20.22 -3.27 1.42
CA GLU A 62 -20.27 -4.09 2.63
C GLU A 62 -19.59 -5.45 2.40
N LYS A 63 -19.60 -5.96 1.16
CA LYS A 63 -18.94 -7.22 0.77
C LYS A 63 -17.54 -7.03 0.18
N LYS A 64 -16.90 -5.90 0.44
CA LYS A 64 -15.53 -5.66 -0.02
C LYS A 64 -14.53 -6.59 0.67
N GLN A 65 -13.52 -7.04 -0.08
CA GLN A 65 -12.34 -7.71 0.47
C GLN A 65 -11.12 -6.80 0.38
N VAL A 66 -10.23 -6.89 1.37
CA VAL A 66 -9.04 -6.05 1.46
C VAL A 66 -7.74 -6.85 1.39
N PHE A 67 -6.70 -6.24 0.81
CA PHE A 67 -5.34 -6.78 0.75
C PHE A 67 -4.34 -5.63 0.95
N ALA A 68 -3.46 -5.73 1.95
CA ALA A 68 -2.51 -4.66 2.26
C ALA A 68 -1.16 -4.94 1.62
N LEU A 69 -0.67 -4.06 0.74
CA LEU A 69 0.68 -4.14 0.20
C LEU A 69 1.66 -3.46 1.15
N SER A 70 2.62 -4.22 1.66
CA SER A 70 3.78 -3.68 2.36
C SER A 70 4.68 -2.88 1.40
N ALA A 71 5.62 -2.10 1.94
CA ALA A 71 6.58 -1.34 1.13
C ALA A 71 7.35 -2.22 0.13
N THR A 72 7.69 -3.46 0.51
CA THR A 72 8.36 -4.42 -0.37
C THR A 72 7.44 -4.90 -1.50
N GLU A 73 6.18 -5.22 -1.20
CA GLU A 73 5.22 -5.67 -2.21
C GLU A 73 4.79 -4.53 -3.15
N VAL A 74 4.74 -3.30 -2.62
CA VAL A 74 4.65 -2.08 -3.43
C VAL A 74 5.84 -2.04 -4.39
N GLY A 75 7.07 -2.25 -3.90
CA GLY A 75 8.29 -2.37 -4.70
C GLY A 75 8.18 -3.38 -5.85
N SER A 76 7.60 -4.55 -5.60
CA SER A 76 7.34 -5.54 -6.65
C SER A 76 6.33 -5.04 -7.69
N LEU A 77 5.26 -4.34 -7.26
CA LEU A 77 4.26 -3.76 -8.18
C LEU A 77 4.87 -2.68 -9.09
N ILE A 78 5.69 -1.78 -8.54
CA ILE A 78 6.34 -0.72 -9.35
C ILE A 78 7.45 -1.25 -10.26
N SER A 79 8.08 -2.38 -9.93
CA SER A 79 9.11 -2.98 -10.78
C SER A 79 8.56 -3.88 -11.90
N LEU A 80 7.27 -4.23 -11.87
CA LEU A 80 6.64 -5.05 -12.92
C LEU A 80 6.87 -4.48 -14.32
N GLY A 81 7.53 -5.26 -15.18
CA GLY A 81 7.64 -4.99 -16.61
C GLY A 81 6.34 -5.29 -17.38
N PRO A 82 6.33 -5.00 -18.70
CA PRO A 82 5.13 -5.18 -19.53
C PRO A 82 4.64 -6.64 -19.67
N LYS A 83 5.52 -7.61 -19.45
CA LYS A 83 5.24 -9.05 -19.57
C LYS A 83 5.35 -9.81 -18.25
N ASP A 84 5.65 -9.09 -17.17
CA ASP A 84 5.89 -9.70 -15.88
C ASP A 84 4.58 -9.93 -15.15
N SER A 85 4.65 -10.79 -14.15
CA SER A 85 3.57 -11.05 -13.21
C SER A 85 4.12 -11.14 -11.80
N CYS A 86 3.30 -10.82 -10.81
CA CYS A 86 3.63 -11.04 -9.41
C CYS A 86 2.46 -11.68 -8.67
N GLU A 87 2.77 -12.45 -7.63
CA GLU A 87 1.79 -13.04 -6.73
C GLU A 87 2.21 -12.82 -5.27
N PHE A 88 1.24 -12.54 -4.42
CA PHE A 88 1.43 -12.28 -3.00
C PHE A 88 0.46 -13.12 -2.17
N PHE A 89 0.92 -13.61 -1.02
CA PHE A 89 0.17 -14.53 -0.17
C PHE A 89 0.15 -14.02 1.27
N HIS A 90 -1.05 -13.76 1.77
CA HIS A 90 -1.27 -13.27 3.13
C HIS A 90 -2.09 -14.27 3.92
N ASP A 91 -1.66 -14.51 5.17
CA ASP A 91 -2.47 -15.15 6.21
C ASP A 91 -2.73 -14.10 7.30
N PRO A 92 -3.91 -13.46 7.32
CA PRO A 92 -4.26 -12.44 8.31
C PRO A 92 -4.24 -12.96 9.75
N SER A 93 -4.37 -14.28 9.93
CA SER A 93 -4.39 -14.95 11.22
C SER A 93 -3.01 -15.52 11.58
N MET A 94 -1.97 -15.21 10.81
CA MET A 94 -0.61 -15.64 11.11
C MET A 94 -0.22 -15.16 12.53
N LYS A 95 0.39 -16.06 13.31
CA LYS A 95 0.72 -15.86 14.75
C LYS A 95 -0.48 -15.85 15.71
N SER A 96 -1.67 -16.26 15.26
CA SER A 96 -2.81 -16.57 16.13
C SER A 96 -3.10 -18.08 16.12
N SER A 97 -4.03 -18.52 16.96
CA SER A 97 -4.55 -19.90 16.94
C SER A 97 -5.26 -20.27 15.63
N ASN A 98 -5.67 -19.28 14.83
CA ASN A 98 -6.35 -19.47 13.56
C ASN A 98 -5.41 -19.43 12.34
N ALA A 99 -4.10 -19.54 12.55
CA ALA A 99 -3.13 -19.56 11.45
C ALA A 99 -3.48 -20.65 10.41
N GLY A 100 -3.34 -20.28 9.14
CA GLY A 100 -3.63 -21.12 7.98
C GLY A 100 -5.12 -21.25 7.63
N GLN A 101 -6.03 -20.75 8.47
CA GLN A 101 -7.48 -20.86 8.28
C GLN A 101 -8.04 -19.80 7.32
N VAL A 102 -7.39 -18.64 7.22
CA VAL A 102 -7.75 -17.58 6.27
C VAL A 102 -6.54 -17.32 5.39
N ARG A 103 -6.71 -17.45 4.07
CA ARG A 103 -5.65 -17.24 3.09
C ARG A 103 -6.12 -16.28 2.02
N LYS A 104 -5.31 -15.28 1.73
CA LYS A 104 -5.52 -14.32 0.67
C LYS A 104 -4.39 -14.43 -0.34
N SER A 105 -4.72 -14.62 -1.61
CA SER A 105 -3.76 -14.64 -2.71
C SER A 105 -4.12 -13.54 -3.68
N LEU A 106 -3.20 -12.60 -3.86
CA LEU A 106 -3.29 -11.53 -4.84
C LEU A 106 -2.38 -11.87 -6.02
N SER A 107 -2.88 -11.74 -7.24
CA SER A 107 -2.09 -11.90 -8.45
C SER A 107 -2.30 -10.73 -9.40
N ILE A 108 -1.20 -10.31 -10.04
CA ILE A 108 -1.21 -9.28 -11.09
C ILE A 108 -0.53 -9.91 -12.29
N LYS A 109 -1.28 -10.10 -13.38
CA LYS A 109 -0.81 -10.79 -14.59
C LYS A 109 -1.01 -9.91 -15.82
N CYS A 110 0.00 -9.71 -16.65
CA CYS A 110 -0.16 -8.98 -17.91
C CYS A 110 -1.17 -9.68 -18.83
N HIS A 111 -1.94 -8.92 -19.59
CA HIS A 111 -2.71 -9.46 -20.70
C HIS A 111 -1.77 -9.91 -21.82
N ALA A 112 -2.14 -11.00 -22.52
CA ALA A 112 -1.30 -11.55 -23.60
C ALA A 112 -1.09 -10.56 -24.76
N ASP A 113 -2.05 -9.65 -24.96
CA ASP A 113 -2.02 -8.60 -25.98
C ASP A 113 -1.33 -7.31 -25.51
N GLY A 114 -0.84 -7.26 -24.26
CA GLY A 114 -0.20 -6.08 -23.69
C GLY A 114 -1.15 -4.90 -23.41
N SER A 115 -2.47 -5.08 -23.52
CA SER A 115 -3.46 -4.02 -23.32
C SER A 115 -3.61 -3.57 -21.85
N GLY A 116 -3.04 -4.34 -20.92
CA GLY A 116 -3.15 -4.09 -19.50
C GLY A 116 -2.80 -5.31 -18.65
N TYR A 117 -3.41 -5.38 -17.48
CA TYR A 117 -3.17 -6.37 -16.45
C TYR A 117 -4.48 -6.88 -15.87
N LEU A 118 -4.50 -8.16 -15.48
CA LEU A 118 -5.55 -8.75 -14.68
C LEU A 118 -5.12 -8.75 -13.22
N VAL A 119 -5.82 -7.98 -12.38
CA VAL A 119 -5.61 -7.97 -10.93
C VAL A 119 -6.66 -8.86 -10.28
N SER A 120 -6.24 -9.93 -9.62
CA SER A 120 -7.14 -10.92 -9.03
C SER A 120 -6.85 -11.18 -7.56
N LEU A 121 -7.89 -11.17 -6.72
CA LEU A 121 -7.82 -11.51 -5.30
C LEU A 121 -8.67 -12.75 -5.02
N ALA A 122 -8.04 -13.82 -4.59
CA ALA A 122 -8.69 -15.02 -4.07
C ALA A 122 -8.62 -15.02 -2.53
N VAL A 123 -9.76 -15.20 -1.87
CA VAL A 123 -9.88 -15.30 -0.41
C VAL A 123 -10.50 -16.65 -0.06
N VAL A 124 -9.78 -17.45 0.71
CA VAL A 124 -10.26 -18.72 1.27
C VAL A 124 -10.35 -18.56 2.77
N ASN A 125 -11.55 -18.71 3.33
CA ASN A 125 -11.80 -18.68 4.76
C ASN A 125 -12.42 -20.01 5.19
N ASN A 126 -11.62 -20.87 5.82
CA ASN A 126 -12.05 -22.19 6.26
C ASN A 126 -12.95 -22.14 7.49
N LEU A 127 -12.84 -21.09 8.33
CA LEU A 127 -13.68 -20.90 9.52
C LEU A 127 -15.14 -20.66 9.11
N LEU A 128 -15.34 -19.80 8.11
CA LEU A 128 -16.67 -19.46 7.58
C LEU A 128 -17.08 -20.33 6.38
N LYS A 129 -16.20 -21.25 5.95
CA LYS A 129 -16.36 -22.09 4.75
C LYS A 129 -16.67 -21.28 3.49
N THR A 130 -16.07 -20.10 3.36
CA THR A 130 -16.25 -19.23 2.19
C THR A 130 -15.03 -19.27 1.27
N LYS A 131 -15.31 -19.13 -0.03
CA LYS A 131 -14.32 -18.93 -1.08
C LYS A 131 -14.81 -17.80 -1.96
N GLU A 132 -14.06 -16.72 -1.99
CA GLU A 132 -14.38 -15.53 -2.77
C GLU A 132 -13.26 -15.26 -3.77
N ASN A 133 -13.61 -14.81 -4.97
CA ASN A 133 -12.65 -14.47 -6.00
C ASN A 133 -13.10 -13.19 -6.72
N PHE A 134 -12.22 -12.20 -6.75
CA PHE A 134 -12.44 -10.91 -7.39
C PHE A 134 -11.44 -10.76 -8.51
N ILE A 135 -11.92 -10.36 -9.69
CA ILE A 135 -11.09 -10.20 -10.88
C ILE A 135 -11.42 -8.84 -11.48
N VAL A 136 -10.41 -7.98 -11.56
CA VAL A 136 -10.54 -6.63 -12.12
C VAL A 136 -9.54 -6.48 -13.27
N PRO A 137 -10.00 -6.36 -14.53
CA PRO A 137 -9.13 -5.99 -15.63
C PRO A 137 -8.74 -4.51 -15.50
N VAL A 138 -7.44 -4.23 -15.57
CA VAL A 138 -6.84 -2.92 -15.42
C VAL A 138 -6.10 -2.60 -16.71
N THR A 139 -6.49 -1.52 -17.38
CA THR A 139 -5.84 -1.09 -18.62
C THR A 139 -4.39 -0.65 -18.37
N ALA A 140 -3.57 -0.60 -19.42
CA ALA A 140 -2.20 -0.08 -19.31
C ALA A 140 -2.15 1.35 -18.73
N ALA A 141 -3.12 2.21 -19.07
CA ALA A 141 -3.22 3.56 -18.55
C ALA A 141 -3.56 3.59 -17.05
N GLU A 142 -4.57 2.82 -16.62
CA GLU A 142 -4.92 2.69 -15.20
C GLU A 142 -3.75 2.13 -14.39
N PHE A 143 -3.05 1.12 -14.94
CA PHE A 143 -1.88 0.54 -14.28
C PHE A 143 -0.71 1.52 -14.18
N ALA A 144 -0.48 2.36 -15.20
CA ALA A 144 0.53 3.41 -15.14
C ALA A 144 0.25 4.42 -14.01
N VAL A 145 -1.02 4.78 -13.78
CA VAL A 145 -1.42 5.61 -12.64
C VAL A 145 -1.14 4.88 -11.32
N MET A 146 -1.49 3.60 -11.21
CA MET A 146 -1.18 2.79 -10.01
C MET A 146 0.32 2.77 -9.72
N LYS A 147 1.18 2.49 -10.71
CA LYS A 147 2.64 2.48 -10.54
C LYS A 147 3.15 3.85 -10.09
N THR A 148 2.66 4.92 -10.70
CA THR A 148 3.07 6.29 -10.37
C THR A 148 2.66 6.67 -8.95
N ALA A 149 1.39 6.41 -8.58
CA ALA A 149 0.88 6.66 -7.24
C ALA A 149 1.65 5.85 -6.18
N CYS A 150 1.89 4.57 -6.44
CA CYS A 150 2.69 3.70 -5.56
C CYS A 150 4.13 4.19 -5.40
N SER A 151 4.77 4.65 -6.48
CA SER A 151 6.13 5.20 -6.44
C SER A 151 6.18 6.45 -5.58
N PHE A 152 5.19 7.34 -5.73
CA PHE A 152 5.08 8.55 -4.92
C PHE A 152 4.82 8.22 -3.45
N VAL A 153 3.89 7.30 -3.16
CA VAL A 153 3.47 6.95 -1.80
C VAL A 153 4.52 6.13 -1.03
N LEU A 154 5.40 5.40 -1.71
CA LEU A 154 6.39 4.50 -1.09
C LEU A 154 7.20 5.16 0.05
N PRO A 155 7.86 6.33 -0.12
CA PRO A 155 8.56 7.00 0.98
C PRO A 155 7.61 7.42 2.12
N HIS A 156 6.36 7.79 1.83
CA HIS A 156 5.39 8.19 2.85
C HIS A 156 4.94 7.01 3.71
N ILE A 157 4.70 5.83 3.13
CA ILE A 157 4.35 4.63 3.91
C ILE A 157 5.53 4.12 4.77
N MET A 158 6.76 4.50 4.40
CA MET A 158 7.97 4.28 5.20
C MET A 158 8.19 5.35 6.28
N GLY A 159 7.43 6.45 6.26
CA GLY A 159 7.53 7.56 7.21
C GLY A 159 8.66 8.54 6.91
N TRP A 160 9.25 8.48 5.71
CA TRP A 160 10.36 9.34 5.31
C TRP A 160 9.92 10.79 5.09
N ASP A 161 8.65 11.02 4.80
CA ASP A 161 8.08 12.37 4.73
C ASP A 161 8.27 13.14 6.05
N ARG A 162 8.07 12.46 7.19
CA ARG A 162 8.31 13.03 8.53
C ARG A 162 9.78 13.25 8.82
N LEU A 163 10.65 12.36 8.35
CA LEU A 163 12.10 12.53 8.44
C LEU A 163 12.56 13.76 7.65
N MET A 164 12.11 13.89 6.40
CA MET A 164 12.52 14.96 5.50
C MET A 164 11.91 16.31 5.87
N SER A 165 10.68 16.34 6.40
CA SER A 165 10.04 17.58 6.86
C SER A 165 10.73 18.21 8.07
N ASN A 166 11.49 17.41 8.83
CA ASN A 166 12.27 17.86 9.99
C ASN A 166 13.70 18.26 9.62
N MET A 167 14.09 18.19 8.34
CA MET A 167 15.38 18.70 7.91
C MET A 167 15.36 20.22 7.96
N PRO A 168 16.33 20.88 8.63
CA PRO A 168 16.40 22.33 8.63
C PRO A 168 16.54 22.83 7.19
N THR A 169 15.56 23.61 6.74
CA THR A 169 15.65 24.34 5.49
C THR A 169 16.90 25.22 5.59
N VAL A 170 17.91 24.97 4.76
CA VAL A 170 19.09 25.85 4.66
C VAL A 170 18.63 27.13 3.98
N VAL A 171 17.92 27.98 4.71
CA VAL A 171 17.71 29.38 4.37
C VAL A 171 18.97 30.10 4.79
N GLY A 172 19.62 30.75 3.82
CA GLY A 172 20.98 31.25 3.93
C GLY A 172 21.27 32.06 5.19
N GLY A 173 22.49 31.86 5.71
CA GLY A 173 23.12 32.80 6.62
C GLY A 173 23.14 32.42 8.10
N GLN A 174 23.65 31.24 8.45
CA GLN A 174 24.62 31.05 9.54
C GLN A 174 24.99 29.57 9.58
N GLN A 175 26.25 29.26 9.25
CA GLN A 175 26.83 27.95 9.49
C GLN A 175 26.90 27.71 11.00
N SER A 176 25.85 27.14 11.58
CA SER A 176 25.99 26.47 12.87
C SER A 176 26.73 25.16 12.61
N LYS A 177 28.02 25.13 12.99
CA LYS A 177 28.88 23.95 12.95
C LYS A 177 28.38 22.93 13.97
N VAL A 178 27.32 22.21 13.64
CA VAL A 178 27.07 20.87 14.19
C VAL A 178 26.53 20.06 13.03
N VAL A 179 27.46 19.56 12.21
CA VAL A 179 27.19 18.39 11.38
C VAL A 179 26.82 17.28 12.37
N PRO A 180 25.60 16.72 12.36
CA PRO A 180 25.35 15.49 13.11
C PRO A 180 26.42 14.52 12.64
N GLN A 181 27.24 14.00 13.55
CA GLN A 181 28.25 13.00 13.21
C GLN A 181 27.56 11.96 12.33
N LEU A 182 27.88 12.01 11.03
CA LEU A 182 27.69 10.88 10.15
C LEU A 182 28.45 9.78 10.88
N LEU A 183 27.72 8.79 11.40
CA LEU A 183 28.32 7.51 11.71
C LEU A 183 28.88 7.02 10.38
N ASP A 184 30.15 7.33 10.16
CA ASP A 184 30.88 6.95 8.98
C ASP A 184 31.10 5.44 9.08
N GLU A 185 30.82 4.70 8.01
CA GLU A 185 31.05 3.24 7.96
C GLU A 185 32.53 2.87 8.15
N TRP A 186 33.40 3.88 8.24
CA TRP A 186 34.84 3.81 8.30
C TRP A 186 35.45 4.07 9.68
N ASP A 187 34.66 4.31 10.72
CA ASP A 187 35.18 4.36 12.10
C ASP A 187 35.37 2.94 12.65
N ARG A 188 36.46 2.28 12.23
CA ARG A 188 37.04 1.09 12.85
C ARG A 188 38.49 1.33 13.26
#